data_AF-A0A839WT19-F1
#
_entry.id   AF-A0A839WT19-F1
#
_cell.length_a   1.000
_cell.length_b   1.000
_cell.length_c   1.000
_cell.angle_alpha   90.00
_cell.angle_beta   90.00
_cell.angle_gamma   90.00
#
_symmetry.space_group_name_H-M   'P 1'
#
loop_
_entity.id
_entity.type
_entity.pdbx_description
1 polymer ?
#
loop_
_entity_poly.entity_id
_entity_poly.type
_entity_poly.pdbx_seq_one_letter_code
_entity_poly.pdbx_strand_id
1 'polypeptide(L)'
;MSKPSGPRRSQVEKAARRAQGTPIHAQLRDGDGRVLAGATLEDGEWTMVLAGRPVASTPSAAMLLAMLRHTAAVQGRAGVRTRLSVSKVLDAAACAEAQAAGRTLAAHLDWLEAERRTRNDPAPALH
;
A
#
# COMPACT_ATOMS: atom_id res chain seq x y z
N MET A 1 -30.14 37.31 -3.26
CA MET A 1 -29.30 37.02 -4.43
C MET A 1 -27.85 37.09 -3.98
N SER A 2 -26.89 36.20 -4.22
CA SER A 2 -26.77 34.81 -4.68
C SER A 2 -25.33 34.41 -4.30
N LYS A 3 -25.09 33.14 -3.94
CA LYS A 3 -23.74 32.59 -3.66
C LYS A 3 -22.79 32.78 -4.85
N PRO A 4 -21.47 32.67 -4.62
CA PRO A 4 -20.79 31.57 -5.32
C PRO A 4 -20.01 30.67 -4.36
N SER A 5 -20.32 29.38 -4.48
CA SER A 5 -19.53 28.27 -3.98
C SER A 5 -18.43 27.92 -4.99
N GLY A 6 -17.20 27.71 -4.54
CA GLY A 6 -16.16 27.02 -5.32
C GLY A 6 -14.73 27.22 -4.77
N PRO A 7 -13.81 26.25 -4.92
CA PRO A 7 -13.97 24.80 -4.90
C PRO A 7 -13.18 24.17 -3.72
N ARG A 8 -13.78 23.19 -3.03
CA ARG A 8 -13.12 22.29 -2.05
C ARG A 8 -12.20 21.27 -2.75
N ARG A 9 -11.27 21.72 -3.59
CA ARG A 9 -10.32 20.85 -4.34
C ARG A 9 -8.86 20.99 -3.93
N SER A 10 -8.55 21.82 -2.94
CA SER A 10 -7.16 22.23 -2.66
C SER A 10 -6.43 21.44 -1.56
N GLN A 11 -7.09 20.53 -0.84
CA GLN A 11 -6.41 19.69 0.17
C GLN A 11 -5.88 18.36 -0.40
N VAL A 12 -6.58 17.76 -1.36
CA VAL A 12 -6.17 16.48 -1.97
C VAL A 12 -4.90 16.66 -2.81
N GLU A 13 -4.77 17.79 -3.52
CA GLU A 13 -3.56 18.14 -4.26
C GLU A 13 -2.38 18.54 -3.34
N LYS A 14 -2.64 19.14 -2.17
CA LYS A 14 -1.55 19.56 -1.25
C LYS A 14 -0.85 18.37 -0.59
N ALA A 15 -1.57 17.29 -0.29
CA ALA A 15 -0.96 16.06 0.21
C ALA A 15 -0.12 15.36 -0.89
N ALA A 16 -0.62 15.35 -2.13
CA ALA A 16 0.15 14.87 -3.29
C ALA A 16 1.40 15.74 -3.57
N ARG A 17 1.35 17.04 -3.25
CA ARG A 17 2.45 17.98 -3.46
C ARG A 17 3.56 17.93 -2.39
N ARG A 18 3.32 17.39 -1.19
CA ARG A 18 4.41 17.14 -0.22
C ARG A 18 5.24 15.91 -0.59
N ALA A 19 4.74 15.06 -1.49
CA ALA A 19 5.50 14.01 -2.17
C ALA A 19 6.24 14.51 -3.44
N GLN A 20 6.49 15.82 -3.59
CA GLN A 20 7.23 16.36 -4.75
C GLN A 20 8.75 16.13 -4.69
N GLY A 21 9.27 15.55 -3.60
CA GLY A 21 10.67 15.12 -3.50
C GLY A 21 10.84 13.61 -3.38
N THR A 22 9.93 12.92 -2.67
CA THR A 22 10.07 11.50 -2.35
C THR A 22 9.53 10.64 -3.51
N PRO A 23 10.37 9.80 -4.15
CA PRO A 23 9.94 8.94 -5.24
C PRO A 23 8.80 7.99 -4.83
N ILE A 24 7.77 7.90 -5.67
CA ILE A 24 6.70 6.92 -5.48
C ILE A 24 7.16 5.56 -6.03
N HIS A 25 7.21 4.56 -5.15
CA HIS A 25 7.72 3.23 -5.46
C HIS A 25 6.63 2.18 -5.73
N ALA A 26 5.38 2.45 -5.35
CA ALA A 26 4.22 1.70 -5.82
C ALA A 26 2.96 2.57 -5.81
N GLN A 27 2.00 2.21 -6.67
CA GLN A 27 0.67 2.82 -6.69
C GLN A 27 -0.39 1.75 -6.94
N LEU A 28 -1.39 1.73 -6.08
CA LEU A 28 -2.62 0.98 -6.27
C LEU A 28 -3.69 1.93 -6.80
N ARG A 29 -4.26 1.61 -7.96
CA ARG A 29 -5.31 2.40 -8.61
C ARG A 29 -6.60 1.61 -8.76
N ASP A 30 -7.73 2.29 -8.74
CA ASP A 30 -9.02 1.71 -9.11
C ASP A 30 -9.21 1.64 -10.64
N GLY A 31 -10.37 1.14 -11.09
CA GLY A 31 -10.74 1.04 -12.50
C GLY A 31 -10.82 2.40 -13.23
N ASP A 32 -11.10 3.48 -12.49
CA ASP A 32 -11.14 4.86 -13.00
C ASP A 32 -9.75 5.52 -12.98
N GLY A 33 -8.71 4.79 -12.55
CA GLY A 33 -7.34 5.27 -12.48
C GLY A 33 -7.04 6.15 -11.26
N ARG A 34 -7.97 6.29 -10.31
CA ARG A 34 -7.76 7.02 -9.06
C ARG A 34 -6.82 6.25 -8.15
N VAL A 35 -5.90 6.95 -7.50
CA VAL A 35 -4.95 6.32 -6.57
C VAL A 35 -5.66 6.02 -5.25
N LEU A 36 -5.74 4.73 -4.91
CA LEU A 36 -6.26 4.24 -3.64
C LEU A 36 -5.16 4.24 -2.58
N ALA A 37 -3.98 3.71 -2.94
CA ALA A 37 -2.82 3.63 -2.07
C ALA A 37 -1.52 3.88 -2.85
N GLY A 38 -0.45 4.26 -2.14
CA GLY A 38 0.89 4.40 -2.68
C GLY A 38 1.95 3.96 -1.67
N ALA A 39 3.18 3.81 -2.15
CA ALA A 39 4.35 3.57 -1.33
C ALA A 39 5.46 4.56 -1.63
N THR A 40 6.10 5.05 -0.58
CA THR A 40 7.30 5.88 -0.63
C THR A 40 8.42 5.23 0.18
N LEU A 41 9.66 5.62 -0.12
CA LEU A 41 10.85 5.24 0.63
C LEU A 41 11.53 6.52 1.11
N GLU A 42 11.67 6.68 2.42
CA GLU A 42 12.33 7.84 3.04
C GLU A 42 13.20 7.31 4.18
N ASP A 43 14.47 7.71 4.21
CA ASP A 43 15.44 7.30 5.24
C ASP A 43 15.54 5.77 5.47
N GLY A 44 15.34 4.98 4.42
CA GLY A 44 15.36 3.51 4.48
C GLY A 44 14.07 2.87 5.01
N GLU A 45 13.05 3.69 5.31
CA GLU A 45 11.75 3.23 5.77
C GLU A 45 10.71 3.30 4.65
N TRP A 46 10.05 2.17 4.42
CA TRP A 46 8.94 2.08 3.49
C TRP A 46 7.65 2.56 4.14
N THR A 47 7.03 3.57 3.56
CA THR A 47 5.77 4.13 4.06
C THR A 47 4.63 3.84 3.09
N MET A 48 3.55 3.25 3.58
CA MET A 48 2.29 3.08 2.87
C MET A 48 1.39 4.30 3.10
N VAL A 49 0.92 4.88 2.01
CA VAL A 49 0.01 6.03 2.00
C VAL A 49 -1.34 5.57 1.46
N LEU A 50 -2.42 5.78 2.21
CA LEU A 50 -3.80 5.49 1.78
C LEU A 50 -4.57 6.81 1.70
N ALA A 51 -5.21 7.08 0.56
CA ALA A 51 -5.95 8.34 0.33
C ALA A 51 -5.17 9.62 0.71
N GLY A 52 -3.84 9.62 0.47
CA GLY A 52 -2.96 10.74 0.78
C GLY A 52 -2.49 10.85 2.23
N ARG A 53 -2.78 9.85 3.09
CA ARG A 53 -2.32 9.82 4.49
C ARG A 53 -1.42 8.61 4.73
N PRO A 54 -0.26 8.76 5.39
CA PRO A 54 0.53 7.61 5.82
C PRO A 54 -0.29 6.79 6.83
N VAL A 55 -0.34 5.48 6.63
CA VAL A 55 -1.12 4.54 7.47
C VAL A 55 -0.27 3.43 8.08
N ALA A 56 0.89 3.15 7.49
CA ALA A 56 1.84 2.18 8.00
C ALA A 56 3.25 2.53 7.50
N SER A 57 4.25 2.26 8.32
CA SER A 57 5.66 2.35 7.95
C SER A 57 6.38 1.07 8.39
N THR A 58 7.36 0.63 7.60
CA THR A 58 8.08 -0.61 7.85
C THR A 58 9.47 -0.57 7.20
N PRO A 59 10.50 -1.18 7.81
CA PRO A 59 11.78 -1.35 7.14
C PRO A 59 11.75 -2.43 6.06
N SER A 60 10.70 -3.26 5.98
CA SER A 60 10.63 -4.39 5.04
C SER A 60 9.86 -4.04 3.76
N ALA A 61 10.55 -4.17 2.63
CA ALA A 61 10.00 -4.03 1.29
C ALA A 61 8.92 -5.10 1.01
N ALA A 62 9.19 -6.35 1.40
CA ALA A 62 8.24 -7.44 1.19
C ALA A 62 6.97 -7.26 2.03
N MET A 63 7.10 -6.80 3.28
CA MET A 63 5.96 -6.48 4.14
C MET A 63 5.10 -5.36 3.53
N LEU A 64 5.71 -4.27 3.06
CA LEU A 64 4.99 -3.18 2.40
C LEU A 64 4.22 -3.68 1.15
N LEU A 65 4.87 -4.50 0.33
CA LEU A 65 4.26 -5.07 -0.87
C LEU A 65 3.09 -6.01 -0.51
N ALA A 66 3.21 -6.80 0.56
CA ALA A 66 2.14 -7.64 1.07
C ALA A 66 0.93 -6.80 1.53
N MET A 67 1.15 -5.68 2.23
CA MET A 67 0.08 -4.76 2.64
C MET A 67 -0.67 -4.13 1.44
N LEU A 68 0.06 -3.75 0.39
CA LEU A 68 -0.52 -3.23 -0.85
C LEU A 68 -1.37 -4.30 -1.57
N ARG A 69 -0.86 -5.53 -1.68
CA ARG A 69 -1.61 -6.66 -2.26
C ARG A 69 -2.85 -7.00 -1.43
N HIS A 70 -2.74 -6.97 -0.11
CA HIS A 70 -3.89 -7.15 0.78
C HIS A 70 -4.95 -6.08 0.53
N THR A 71 -4.54 -4.80 0.46
CA THR A 71 -5.46 -3.70 0.16
C THR A 71 -6.14 -3.88 -1.19
N ALA A 72 -5.40 -4.28 -2.22
CA ALA A 72 -5.96 -4.62 -3.54
C ALA A 72 -7.02 -5.73 -3.45
N ALA A 73 -6.75 -6.79 -2.67
CA ALA A 73 -7.67 -7.90 -2.47
C ALA A 73 -8.93 -7.49 -1.69
N VAL A 74 -8.80 -6.66 -0.65
CA VAL A 74 -9.95 -6.12 0.10
C VAL A 74 -10.85 -5.28 -0.82
N GLN A 75 -10.26 -4.41 -1.63
CA GLN A 75 -11.00 -3.62 -2.61
C GLN A 75 -11.67 -4.49 -3.68
N GLY A 76 -10.99 -5.55 -4.15
CA GLY A 76 -11.56 -6.53 -5.07
C GLY A 76 -12.79 -7.25 -4.50
N ARG A 77 -12.76 -7.62 -3.21
CA ARG A 77 -13.92 -8.20 -2.51
C ARG A 77 -15.09 -7.22 -2.40
N ALA A 78 -14.81 -5.92 -2.35
CA ALA A 78 -15.80 -4.85 -2.39
C ALA A 78 -16.29 -4.51 -3.81
N GLY A 79 -15.87 -5.26 -4.84
CA GLY A 79 -16.26 -5.04 -6.24
C GLY A 79 -15.44 -3.98 -6.97
N VAL A 80 -14.38 -3.44 -6.36
CA VAL A 80 -13.51 -2.43 -6.97
C VAL A 80 -12.40 -3.13 -7.74
N ARG A 81 -12.38 -2.96 -9.07
CA ARG A 81 -11.26 -3.42 -9.89
C ARG A 81 -10.02 -2.61 -9.53
N THR A 82 -8.92 -3.28 -9.21
CA THR A 82 -7.67 -2.62 -8.85
C THR A 82 -6.53 -2.97 -9.79
N ARG A 83 -5.56 -2.05 -9.92
CA ARG A 83 -4.29 -2.24 -10.62
C ARG A 83 -3.15 -1.76 -9.73
N LEU A 84 -2.25 -2.68 -9.39
CA LEU A 84 -1.04 -2.37 -8.62
C LEU A 84 0.15 -2.22 -9.58
N SER A 85 0.81 -1.06 -9.53
CA SER A 85 2.08 -0.81 -10.21
C SER A 85 3.19 -0.73 -9.17
N VAL A 86 4.28 -1.45 -9.40
CA VAL A 86 5.43 -1.56 -8.48
C VAL A 86 6.71 -1.14 -9.22
N SER A 87 7.55 -0.35 -8.56
CA SER A 87 8.85 0.05 -9.10
C SER A 87 9.86 -1.09 -9.01
N LYS A 88 10.86 -1.09 -9.90
CA LYS A 88 11.96 -2.08 -9.88
C LYS A 88 12.73 -2.08 -8.55
N VAL A 89 12.85 -0.93 -7.90
CA VAL A 89 13.55 -0.79 -6.61
C VAL A 89 12.81 -1.56 -5.50
N LEU A 90 11.51 -1.35 -5.38
CA LEU A 90 10.69 -2.07 -4.40
C LEU A 90 10.62 -3.57 -4.70
N ASP A 91 10.46 -3.92 -5.98
CA ASP A 91 10.42 -5.32 -6.42
C ASP A 91 11.74 -6.06 -6.11
N ALA A 92 12.88 -5.44 -6.42
CA ALA A 92 14.20 -6.01 -6.14
C ALA A 92 14.48 -6.14 -4.64
N ALA A 93 14.13 -5.13 -3.84
CA ALA A 93 14.29 -5.18 -2.38
C ALA A 93 13.43 -6.29 -1.76
N ALA A 94 12.17 -6.42 -2.19
CA ALA A 94 11.29 -7.49 -1.74
C ALA A 94 11.80 -8.88 -2.18
N CYS A 95 12.33 -9.00 -3.40
CA CYS A 95 12.97 -10.24 -3.87
C CYS A 95 14.19 -10.61 -3.02
N ALA A 96 15.06 -9.64 -2.69
CA ALA A 96 16.23 -9.88 -1.87
C ALA A 96 15.86 -10.34 -0.45
N GLU A 97 14.84 -9.74 0.16
CA GLU A 97 14.30 -10.18 1.46
C GLU A 97 13.76 -11.62 1.39
N ALA A 98 12.99 -11.94 0.35
CA ALA A 98 12.47 -13.30 0.17
C ALA A 98 13.59 -14.34 -0.02
N GLN A 99 14.61 -14.00 -0.81
CA GLN A 99 15.79 -14.84 -1.03
C GLN A 99 16.58 -15.06 0.26
N ALA A 100 16.81 -14.02 1.06
CA ALA A 100 17.44 -14.13 2.37
C ALA A 100 16.63 -15.03 3.32
N ALA A 101 15.31 -15.07 3.15
CA ALA A 101 14.40 -15.96 3.86
C ALA A 101 14.27 -17.36 3.23
N GLY A 102 15.06 -17.70 2.22
CA GLY A 102 15.05 -19.00 1.54
C GLY A 102 13.79 -19.29 0.72
N ARG A 103 13.06 -18.25 0.29
CA ARG A 103 11.76 -18.36 -0.39
C ARG A 103 11.76 -17.61 -1.71
N THR A 104 10.87 -18.01 -2.62
CA THR A 104 10.51 -17.14 -3.75
C THR A 104 9.72 -15.94 -3.23
N LEU A 105 9.73 -14.82 -3.96
CA LEU A 105 8.96 -13.63 -3.57
C LEU A 105 7.47 -13.97 -3.39
N ALA A 106 6.89 -14.76 -4.32
CA ALA A 106 5.49 -15.17 -4.22
C ALA A 106 5.20 -15.93 -2.92
N ALA A 107 5.99 -16.96 -2.61
CA ALA A 107 5.81 -17.75 -1.38
C ALA A 107 6.03 -16.92 -0.11
N HIS A 108 6.95 -15.97 -0.15
CA HIS A 108 7.20 -15.08 0.98
C HIS A 108 6.02 -14.12 1.22
N LEU A 109 5.44 -13.55 0.16
CA LEU A 109 4.25 -12.69 0.26
C LEU A 109 3.01 -13.46 0.74
N ASP A 110 2.83 -14.71 0.30
CA ASP A 110 1.73 -15.56 0.76
C ASP A 110 1.90 -15.92 2.25
N TRP A 111 3.12 -16.20 2.69
CA TRP A 111 3.43 -16.40 4.11
C TRP A 111 3.15 -15.15 4.95
N LEU A 112 3.53 -13.95 4.48
CA LEU A 112 3.23 -12.69 5.16
C LEU A 112 1.72 -12.43 5.30
N GLU A 113 0.94 -12.74 4.27
CA GLU A 113 -0.52 -12.63 4.33
C GLU A 113 -1.14 -13.66 5.29
N ALA A 114 -0.59 -14.88 5.37
CA ALA A 114 -1.01 -15.87 6.36
C ALA A 114 -0.72 -15.38 7.78
N GLU A 115 0.51 -14.90 8.06
CA GLU A 115 0.89 -14.32 9.35
C GLU A 115 0.01 -13.13 9.76
N ARG A 116 -0.38 -12.29 8.79
CA ARG A 116 -1.31 -11.18 9.05
C ARG A 116 -2.68 -11.69 9.48
N ARG A 117 -3.21 -12.75 8.85
CA ARG A 117 -4.49 -13.37 9.22
C ARG A 117 -4.42 -13.95 10.62
N THR A 118 -3.41 -14.77 10.91
CA THR A 118 -3.22 -15.36 12.24
C THR A 118 -3.17 -14.31 13.34
N ARG A 119 -2.48 -13.18 13.11
CA ARG A 119 -2.42 -12.07 14.09
C ARG A 119 -3.74 -11.31 14.26
N ASN A 120 -4.60 -11.30 13.24
CA ASN A 120 -5.84 -10.52 13.21
C ASN A 120 -7.09 -11.40 13.40
N ASP A 121 -6.94 -12.72 13.48
CA ASP A 121 -8.00 -13.63 13.85
C ASP A 121 -8.29 -13.45 15.35
N PRO A 122 -9.55 -13.26 15.75
CA PRO A 122 -9.89 -13.24 17.17
C PRO A 122 -9.51 -14.59 17.78
N ALA A 123 -8.84 -14.55 18.95
CA ALA A 123 -8.56 -15.77 19.69
C ALA A 123 -9.84 -16.61 19.81
N PRO A 124 -9.78 -17.93 19.59
CA PRO A 124 -10.96 -18.78 19.70
C PRO A 124 -11.56 -18.57 21.09
N ALA A 125 -12.84 -18.20 21.14
CA ALA A 125 -13.57 -18.10 22.39
C ALA A 125 -13.52 -19.49 23.05
N LEU A 126 -12.78 -19.60 24.14
CA LEU A 126 -12.81 -20.77 25.02
C LEU A 126 -14.23 -20.85 25.58
N HIS A 127 -15.01 -21.81 25.08
CA HIS A 127 -16.28 -22.23 25.64
C HIS A 127 -16.07 -23.41 26.58
#